data_AF-A0A943KAE5-F1
#
_entry.id   AF-A0A943KAE5-F1
#
_cell.length_a   1.000
_cell.length_b   1.000
_cell.length_c   1.000
_cell.angle_alpha   90.00
_cell.angle_beta   90.00
_cell.angle_gamma   90.00
#
_symmetry.space_group_name_H-M   'P 1'
#
loop_
_entity.id
_entity.type
_entity.pdbx_description
1 polymer ?
#
loop_
_entity_poly.entity_id
_entity_poly.type
_entity_poly.pdbx_seq_one_letter_code
_entity_poly.pdbx_strand_id
1 'polypeptide(L)'
;MKRLITALSLLAVAGILCSIGFLSMKKEVNTLTHLFNQAAQAAQEKDEDRLHAYTESLQKAWKKSHVVFSMLIQHHDLDDLETDILDLKNLLKEKDFKGYQRACEAGIIELDHIYNSEIPSAGNVF
;
A
#
# COMPACT_ATOMS: atom_id res chain seq x y z
N MET A 1 22.34 -22.63 -30.67
CA MET A 1 21.76 -21.28 -30.83
C MET A 1 20.26 -21.20 -30.52
N LYS A 2 19.39 -22.07 -31.07
CA LYS A 2 17.94 -22.05 -30.76
C LYS A 2 17.63 -22.07 -29.25
N ARG A 3 18.33 -22.90 -28.47
CA ARG A 3 18.20 -22.97 -27.00
C ARG A 3 18.59 -21.66 -26.28
N LEU A 4 19.60 -20.96 -26.78
CA LEU A 4 20.04 -19.66 -26.24
C LEU A 4 18.99 -18.59 -26.53
N ILE A 5 18.45 -18.57 -27.74
CA ILE A 5 17.38 -17.63 -28.13
C ILE A 5 16.14 -17.88 -27.26
N THR A 6 15.72 -19.13 -27.07
CA THR A 6 14.59 -19.46 -26.20
C THR A 6 14.84 -19.02 -24.75
N ALA A 7 16.04 -19.24 -24.21
CA ALA A 7 16.40 -18.78 -22.87
C ALA A 7 16.35 -17.25 -22.74
N LEU A 8 16.89 -16.52 -23.71
CA LEU A 8 16.80 -15.06 -23.77
C LEU A 8 15.36 -14.56 -23.88
N SER A 9 14.53 -15.22 -24.68
CA SER A 9 13.10 -14.88 -24.80
C SER A 9 12.35 -15.09 -23.48
N LEU A 10 12.60 -16.19 -22.79
CA LEU A 10 11.99 -16.46 -21.48
C LEU A 10 12.46 -15.45 -20.43
N LEU A 11 13.75 -15.10 -20.43
CA LEU A 11 14.30 -14.08 -19.53
C LEU A 11 13.66 -12.71 -19.78
N ALA A 12 13.48 -12.33 -21.05
CA ALA A 12 12.81 -11.08 -21.41
C ALA A 12 11.36 -11.04 -20.92
N VAL A 13 10.60 -12.13 -21.10
CA VAL A 13 9.21 -12.23 -20.61
C VAL A 13 9.16 -12.14 -19.09
N ALA A 14 10.05 -12.85 -18.38
CA ALA A 14 10.13 -12.79 -16.92
C ALA A 14 10.44 -11.36 -16.44
N GLY A 15 11.41 -10.68 -17.05
CA GLY A 15 11.74 -9.30 -16.72
C GLY A 15 10.59 -8.32 -16.92
N ILE A 16 9.80 -8.49 -18.00
CA ILE A 16 8.60 -7.69 -18.25
C ILE A 16 7.55 -7.94 -17.16
N LEU A 17 7.27 -9.21 -16.82
CA LEU A 17 6.28 -9.55 -15.80
C LEU A 17 6.66 -8.99 -14.42
N CYS A 18 7.91 -9.14 -13.99
CA CYS A 18 8.39 -8.57 -12.72
C CYS A 18 8.27 -7.04 -12.71
N SER A 19 8.60 -6.38 -13.83
CA SER A 19 8.48 -4.92 -13.95
C SER A 19 7.02 -4.46 -13.84
N ILE A 20 6.08 -5.18 -14.47
CA ILE A 20 4.65 -4.88 -14.39
C ILE A 20 4.14 -5.07 -12.95
N GLY A 21 4.55 -6.15 -12.27
CA GLY A 21 4.21 -6.40 -10.87
C GLY A 21 4.66 -5.25 -9.97
N PHE A 22 5.95 -4.89 -10.04
CA PHE A 22 6.51 -3.78 -9.25
C PHE A 22 5.83 -2.43 -9.53
N LEU A 23 5.58 -2.10 -10.80
CA LEU A 23 4.89 -0.84 -11.16
C LEU A 23 3.43 -0.82 -10.66
N SER A 24 2.75 -1.96 -10.67
CA SER A 24 1.39 -2.09 -10.15
C SER A 24 1.37 -1.89 -8.64
N MET A 25 2.26 -2.56 -7.91
CA MET A 25 2.43 -2.36 -6.47
C MET A 25 2.76 -0.90 -6.14
N LYS A 26 3.74 -0.30 -6.82
CA LYS A 26 4.13 1.11 -6.63
C LYS A 26 2.94 2.06 -6.82
N LYS A 27 2.09 1.81 -7.80
CA LYS A 27 0.88 2.61 -8.04
C LYS A 27 -0.11 2.52 -6.88
N GLU A 28 -0.32 1.32 -6.35
CA GLU A 28 -1.23 1.09 -5.22
C GLU A 28 -0.68 1.72 -3.92
N VAL A 29 0.63 1.55 -3.63
CA VAL A 29 1.31 2.24 -2.51
C VAL A 29 1.11 3.75 -2.60
N ASN A 30 1.45 4.37 -3.74
CA ASN A 30 1.29 5.82 -3.91
C ASN A 30 -0.16 6.28 -3.71
N THR A 31 -1.14 5.46 -4.14
CA THR A 31 -2.57 5.78 -3.99
C THR A 31 -2.97 5.79 -2.52
N LEU A 32 -2.58 4.75 -1.77
CA LEU A 32 -2.89 4.64 -0.35
C LEU A 32 -2.15 5.71 0.47
N THR A 33 -0.85 5.93 0.21
CA THR A 33 -0.07 6.99 0.86
C THR A 33 -0.70 8.36 0.64
N HIS A 34 -1.19 8.65 -0.57
CA HIS A 34 -1.87 9.92 -0.84
C HIS A 34 -3.17 10.06 -0.02
N LEU A 35 -3.99 9.00 0.04
CA LEU A 35 -5.23 9.00 0.81
C LEU A 35 -4.97 9.13 2.32
N PHE A 36 -3.97 8.44 2.86
CA PHE A 36 -3.56 8.58 4.25
C PHE A 36 -3.11 10.01 4.57
N ASN A 37 -2.32 10.64 3.69
CA ASN A 37 -1.91 12.04 3.88
C ASN A 37 -3.12 12.99 3.92
N GLN A 38 -4.08 12.83 3.00
CA GLN A 38 -5.30 13.64 2.99
C GLN A 38 -6.15 13.42 4.25
N ALA A 39 -6.25 12.17 4.70
CA ALA A 39 -6.99 11.81 5.90
C ALA A 39 -6.31 12.35 7.18
N ALA A 40 -4.99 12.30 7.27
CA ALA A 40 -4.20 12.89 8.36
C ALA A 40 -4.37 14.41 8.43
N GLN A 41 -4.35 15.09 7.28
CA GLN A 41 -4.60 16.53 7.20
C GLN A 41 -6.02 16.88 7.65
N ALA A 42 -7.03 16.14 7.18
CA ALA A 42 -8.43 16.34 7.61
C ALA A 42 -8.61 16.11 9.12
N ALA A 43 -7.87 15.15 9.70
CA ALA A 43 -7.85 14.91 11.15
C ALA A 43 -7.26 16.09 11.92
N GLN A 44 -6.17 16.68 11.42
CA GLN A 44 -5.56 17.88 11.99
C GLN A 44 -6.51 19.08 11.97
N GLU A 45 -7.26 19.24 10.87
CA GLU A 45 -8.27 20.29 10.68
C GLU A 45 -9.58 20.00 11.44
N LYS A 46 -9.76 18.79 11.99
CA LYS A 46 -11.00 18.28 12.61
C LYS A 46 -12.22 18.36 11.69
N ASP A 47 -12.00 18.17 10.38
CA ASP A 47 -13.05 18.16 9.37
C ASP A 47 -13.70 16.77 9.31
N GLU A 48 -14.74 16.57 10.14
CA GLU A 48 -15.44 15.30 10.31
C GLU A 48 -16.08 14.80 8.99
N ASP A 49 -16.65 15.71 8.19
CA ASP A 49 -17.27 15.37 6.91
C ASP A 49 -16.23 14.81 5.92
N ARG A 50 -15.06 15.44 5.83
CA ARG A 50 -13.96 14.93 5.00
C ARG A 50 -13.38 13.64 5.53
N LEU A 51 -13.27 13.48 6.85
CA LEU A 51 -12.77 12.25 7.47
C LEU A 51 -13.64 11.05 7.14
N HIS A 52 -14.97 11.22 7.15
CA HIS A 52 -15.88 10.16 6.71
C HIS A 52 -15.61 9.75 5.26
N ALA A 53 -15.51 10.72 4.35
CA ALA A 53 -15.24 10.46 2.94
C ALA A 53 -13.88 9.78 2.71
N TYR A 54 -12.83 10.23 3.42
CA TYR A 54 -11.49 9.64 3.31
C TYR A 54 -11.40 8.25 3.94
N THR A 55 -12.07 8.00 5.07
CA THR A 55 -12.13 6.66 5.69
C THR A 55 -12.75 5.66 4.73
N GLU A 56 -13.88 5.99 4.10
CA GLU A 56 -14.52 5.11 3.13
C GLU A 56 -13.66 4.91 1.87
N SER A 57 -13.00 5.97 1.41
CA SER A 57 -12.09 5.92 0.27
C SER A 57 -10.86 5.03 0.55
N LEU A 58 -10.29 5.12 1.75
CA LEU A 58 -9.19 4.28 2.21
C LEU A 58 -9.60 2.81 2.26
N GLN A 59 -10.74 2.49 2.86
CA GLN A 59 -11.24 1.10 2.93
C GLN A 59 -11.51 0.52 1.53
N LYS A 60 -12.03 1.33 0.60
CA LYS A 60 -12.27 0.91 -0.77
C LYS A 60 -10.97 0.73 -1.55
N ALA A 61 -10.02 1.66 -1.40
CA ALA A 61 -8.71 1.58 -2.01
C ALA A 61 -7.96 0.34 -1.49
N TRP A 62 -7.98 0.11 -0.18
CA TRP A 62 -7.38 -1.07 0.46
C TRP A 62 -7.87 -2.37 -0.16
N LYS A 63 -9.19 -2.58 -0.29
CA LYS A 63 -9.74 -3.80 -0.91
C LYS A 63 -9.20 -4.07 -2.32
N LYS A 64 -8.92 -3.01 -3.09
CA LYS A 64 -8.34 -3.12 -4.42
C LYS A 64 -6.84 -3.39 -4.36
N SER A 65 -6.12 -2.66 -3.51
CA SER A 65 -4.67 -2.78 -3.33
C SER A 65 -4.28 -4.11 -2.70
N HIS A 66 -5.06 -4.63 -1.75
CA HIS A 66 -4.86 -5.92 -1.08
C HIS A 66 -4.81 -7.08 -2.08
N VAL A 67 -5.62 -7.06 -3.14
CA VAL A 67 -5.55 -8.08 -4.20
C VAL A 67 -4.20 -8.05 -4.92
N VAL A 68 -3.65 -6.87 -5.17
CA VAL A 68 -2.32 -6.72 -5.80
C VAL A 68 -1.22 -7.13 -4.82
N PHE A 69 -1.32 -6.65 -3.58
CA PHE A 69 -0.32 -6.90 -2.55
C PHE A 69 -0.24 -8.36 -2.12
N SER A 70 -1.38 -9.04 -1.94
CA SER A 70 -1.43 -10.46 -1.58
C SER A 70 -0.77 -11.40 -2.60
N MET A 71 -0.56 -10.96 -3.84
CA MET A 71 0.18 -11.72 -4.85
C MET A 71 1.70 -11.49 -4.80
N LEU A 72 2.16 -10.40 -4.17
CA LEU A 72 3.52 -9.90 -4.29
C LEU A 72 4.25 -9.78 -2.95
N ILE A 73 3.55 -9.55 -1.84
CA ILE A 73 4.08 -9.21 -0.52
C ILE A 73 3.70 -10.30 0.50
N GLN A 74 4.47 -10.42 1.59
CA GLN A 74 4.16 -11.34 2.69
C GLN A 74 2.85 -10.95 3.40
N HIS A 75 2.02 -11.95 3.73
CA HIS A 75 0.70 -11.72 4.31
C HIS A 75 0.72 -11.01 5.68
N HIS A 76 1.76 -11.22 6.50
CA HIS A 76 1.88 -10.61 7.83
C HIS A 76 1.79 -9.08 7.76
N ASP A 77 2.56 -8.45 6.86
CA ASP A 77 2.62 -6.99 6.74
C ASP A 77 1.33 -6.39 6.16
N LEU A 78 0.46 -7.23 5.57
CA LEU A 78 -0.84 -6.81 5.04
C LEU A 78 -1.94 -6.87 6.10
N ASP A 79 -1.84 -7.80 7.05
CA ASP A 79 -2.83 -7.98 8.11
C ASP A 79 -2.78 -6.81 9.13
N ASP A 80 -1.58 -6.32 9.43
CA ASP A 80 -1.36 -5.16 10.30
C ASP A 80 -1.96 -3.89 9.67
N LEU A 81 -1.62 -3.61 8.40
CA LEU A 81 -2.17 -2.48 7.67
C LEU A 81 -3.70 -2.56 7.47
N GLU A 82 -4.26 -3.76 7.27
CA GLU A 82 -5.72 -3.95 7.21
C GLU A 82 -6.38 -3.58 8.53
N THR A 83 -5.80 -4.03 9.64
CA THR A 83 -6.31 -3.76 10.99
C THR A 83 -6.36 -2.25 11.25
N ASP A 84 -5.28 -1.54 10.94
CA ASP A 84 -5.19 -0.09 11.11
C ASP A 84 -6.24 0.65 10.26
N ILE A 85 -6.41 0.26 8.99
CA ILE A 85 -7.41 0.87 8.08
C ILE A 85 -8.85 0.63 8.57
N LEU A 86 -9.12 -0.53 9.15
CA LEU A 86 -10.44 -0.84 9.71
C LEU A 86 -10.71 -0.05 10.99
N ASP A 87 -9.68 0.18 11.82
CA ASP A 87 -9.81 0.88 13.09
C ASP A 87 -10.01 2.39 12.95
N LEU A 88 -9.59 3.00 11.83
CA LEU A 88 -9.88 4.41 11.51
C LEU A 88 -11.37 4.78 11.68
N LYS A 89 -12.27 3.85 11.36
CA LYS A 89 -13.71 4.06 11.53
C LYS A 89 -14.13 4.16 13.00
N ASN A 90 -13.46 3.43 13.90
CA ASN A 90 -13.72 3.50 15.34
C ASN A 90 -13.17 4.81 15.90
N LEU A 91 -11.93 5.16 15.56
CA LEU A 91 -11.29 6.42 15.95
C LEU A 91 -12.13 7.64 15.53
N LEU A 92 -12.71 7.61 14.33
CA LEU A 92 -13.61 8.65 13.85
C LEU A 92 -14.91 8.73 14.66
N LYS A 93 -15.54 7.58 14.98
CA LYS A 93 -16.77 7.55 15.81
C LYS A 93 -16.54 8.08 17.21
N GLU A 94 -15.37 7.79 17.79
CA GLU A 94 -14.96 8.26 19.11
C GLU A 94 -14.51 9.72 19.10
N LYS A 95 -14.43 10.35 17.91
CA LYS A 95 -13.89 11.69 17.68
C LYS A 95 -12.46 11.83 18.20
N ASP A 96 -11.69 10.73 18.24
CA ASP A 96 -10.27 10.77 18.55
C ASP A 96 -9.47 11.14 17.30
N PHE A 97 -9.55 12.42 16.93
CA PHE A 97 -8.83 12.96 15.78
C PHE A 97 -7.31 12.82 15.90
N LYS A 98 -6.78 12.81 17.14
CA LYS A 98 -5.34 12.67 17.37
C LYS A 98 -4.89 11.21 17.17
N GLY A 99 -5.67 10.25 17.67
CA GLY A 99 -5.48 8.83 17.40
C GLY A 99 -5.61 8.54 15.90
N TYR A 100 -6.65 9.08 15.25
CA TYR A 100 -6.86 8.95 13.81
C TYR A 100 -5.64 9.46 13.00
N GLN A 101 -5.15 10.67 13.32
CA GLN A 101 -3.97 11.22 12.63
C GLN A 101 -2.75 10.30 12.78
N ARG A 102 -2.49 9.81 14.00
CA ARG A 102 -1.36 8.91 14.25
C ARG A 102 -1.49 7.58 13.51
N ALA A 103 -2.69 7.02 13.44
CA ALA A 103 -2.95 5.80 12.69
C ALA A 103 -2.68 6.02 11.18
N CYS A 104 -3.08 7.16 10.63
CA CYS A 104 -2.71 7.51 9.25
C CYS A 104 -1.20 7.65 9.05
N GLU A 105 -0.49 8.29 9.97
CA GLU A 105 0.96 8.43 9.93
C GLU A 105 1.67 7.06 10.03
N ALA A 106 1.18 6.16 10.88
CA ALA A 106 1.67 4.79 11.00
C ALA A 106 1.46 4.01 9.69
N GLY A 107 0.26 4.06 9.09
CA GLY A 107 -0.02 3.42 7.80
C GLY A 107 0.86 3.95 6.67
N ILE A 108 1.26 5.23 6.68
CA ILE A 108 2.23 5.77 5.71
C ILE A 108 3.61 5.14 5.90
N ILE A 109 4.06 4.99 7.15
CA ILE A 109 5.36 4.38 7.47
C ILE A 109 5.38 2.90 7.04
N GLU A 110 4.29 2.17 7.29
CA GLU A 110 4.17 0.77 6.89
C GLU A 110 4.16 0.60 5.37
N LEU A 111 3.45 1.46 4.65
CA LEU A 111 3.48 1.49 3.18
C LEU A 111 4.88 1.81 2.62
N ASP A 112 5.63 2.70 3.27
CA ASP A 112 7.02 2.99 2.89
C ASP A 112 7.92 1.78 3.17
N HIS A 113 7.70 1.06 4.27
CA HIS A 113 8.39 -0.19 4.57
C HIS A 113 8.12 -1.28 3.52
N ILE A 114 6.84 -1.49 3.18
CA ILE A 114 6.42 -2.40 2.11
C ILE A 114 7.05 -2.00 0.78
N TYR A 115 7.05 -0.72 0.43
CA TYR A 115 7.66 -0.28 -0.82
C TYR A 115 9.16 -0.53 -0.84
N ASN A 116 9.88 -0.18 0.23
CA ASN A 116 11.33 -0.26 0.29
C ASN A 116 11.84 -1.71 0.40
N SER A 117 11.09 -2.61 1.03
CA SER A 117 11.40 -4.05 1.05
C SER A 117 11.24 -4.69 -0.33
N GLU A 118 10.37 -4.15 -1.18
CA GLU A 118 10.14 -4.67 -2.53
C GLU A 118 10.98 -3.96 -3.61
N ILE A 119 11.82 -2.97 -3.25
CA ILE A 119 12.76 -2.36 -4.19
C ILE A 119 13.80 -3.41 -4.61
N PRO A 120 13.95 -3.69 -5.93
CA PRO A 120 14.99 -4.59 -6.41
C PRO A 120 16.37 -4.06 -6.02
N SER A 121 17.03 -4.74 -5.09
CA SER A 121 18.38 -4.45 -4.64
C SER A 121 19.22 -5.72 -4.63
N ALA A 122 20.55 -5.59 -4.65
CA ALA A 122 21.43 -6.76 -4.57
C ALA A 122 21.26 -7.56 -3.26
N GLY A 123 20.62 -6.98 -2.23
CA GLY A 123 20.31 -7.67 -0.97
C GLY A 123 18.95 -8.39 -0.94
N ASN A 124 18.03 -8.08 -1.87
CA ASN A 124 16.70 -8.71 -1.93
C ASN A 124 16.49 -9.60 -3.17
N VAL A 125 17.46 -9.65 -4.10
CA VAL A 125 17.42 -10.50 -5.31
C VAL A 125 18.26 -11.79 -5.14
N PHE A 126 19.03 -11.92 -4.06
CA PHE A 126 19.90 -13.06 -3.75
C PHE A 126 19.63 -13.66 -2.37
#